data_AF-A0A1N7BFR7-F1
#
_entry.id   AF-A0A1N7BFR7-F1
#
_cell.length_a   1.000
_cell.length_b   1.000
_cell.length_c   1.000
_cell.angle_alpha   90.00
_cell.angle_beta   90.00
_cell.angle_gamma   90.00
#
_symmetry.space_group_name_H-M   'P 1'
#
loop_
_entity.id
_entity.type
_entity.pdbx_description
1 polymer ?
#
loop_
_entity_poly.entity_id
_entity_poly.type
_entity_poly.pdbx_seq_one_letter_code
_entity_poly.pdbx_strand_id
1 'polypeptide(L)'
;MKINLPTEKMGEIVKSLEVKNQASTQFRGQDFHFRKERFSLESGIPSNLSAILASLDKKVEKIIQREAESDHFSFATIGRVREQKENLDSGKVVYIYFFSNDPFDTVFPEELVTPYQLHTWTKAV
;
A
#
# COMPACT_ATOMS: atom_id res chain seq x y z
N MET A 1 -2.42 -15.99 -4.49
CA MET A 1 -3.83 -16.38 -4.19
C MET A 1 -4.64 -15.09 -4.03
N LYS A 2 -5.90 -14.95 -4.48
CA LYS A 2 -6.64 -13.69 -4.27
C LYS A 2 -7.13 -13.57 -2.82
N ILE A 3 -6.76 -12.50 -2.12
CA ILE A 3 -7.32 -12.17 -0.80
C ILE A 3 -8.67 -11.47 -1.03
N ASN A 4 -9.74 -12.26 -1.01
CA ASN A 4 -11.11 -11.72 -1.02
C ASN A 4 -11.56 -11.55 0.45
N LEU A 5 -11.25 -10.39 1.03
CA LEU A 5 -11.75 -10.04 2.36
C LEU A 5 -13.27 -9.85 2.30
N PRO A 6 -14.03 -10.29 3.32
CA PRO A 6 -15.44 -9.96 3.45
C PRO A 6 -15.66 -8.44 3.43
N THR A 7 -16.75 -7.98 2.80
CA THR A 7 -17.08 -6.56 2.63
C THR A 7 -17.07 -5.78 3.96
N GLU A 8 -17.54 -6.40 5.05
CA GLU A 8 -17.54 -5.81 6.39
C GLU A 8 -16.11 -5.52 6.89
N LYS A 9 -15.21 -6.50 6.78
CA LYS A 9 -13.78 -6.34 7.14
C LYS A 9 -13.11 -5.27 6.29
N MET A 10 -13.52 -5.15 5.02
CA MET A 10 -13.00 -4.07 4.18
C MET A 10 -13.45 -2.69 4.61
N GLY A 11 -14.72 -2.52 5.00
CA GLY A 11 -15.20 -1.25 5.54
C GLY A 11 -14.40 -0.80 6.77
N GLU A 12 -14.06 -1.74 7.66
CA GLU A 12 -13.25 -1.49 8.85
C GLU A 12 -11.80 -1.10 8.52
N ILE A 13 -11.18 -1.76 7.54
CA ILE A 13 -9.84 -1.42 7.05
C ILE A 13 -9.84 -0.02 6.46
N VAL A 14 -10.76 0.30 5.56
CA VAL A 14 -10.85 1.62 4.90
C VAL A 14 -10.97 2.71 5.95
N LYS A 15 -11.93 2.57 6.87
CA LYS A 15 -12.17 3.54 7.94
C LYS A 15 -10.95 3.72 8.84
N SER A 16 -10.26 2.63 9.18
CA SER A 16 -9.05 2.68 10.00
C SER A 16 -7.88 3.35 9.27
N LEU A 17 -7.70 3.05 7.98
CA LEU A 17 -6.70 3.71 7.14
C LEU A 17 -7.00 5.19 6.93
N GLU A 18 -8.26 5.62 6.90
CA GLU A 18 -8.66 7.02 6.83
C GLU A 18 -8.27 7.81 8.08
N VAL A 19 -8.57 7.26 9.26
CA VAL A 19 -8.41 7.93 10.55
C VAL A 19 -6.98 7.82 11.09
N LYS A 20 -6.38 6.63 10.99
CA LYS A 20 -5.12 6.29 11.70
C LYS A 20 -3.95 6.00 10.78
N ASN A 21 -4.16 5.97 9.45
CA ASN A 21 -3.18 5.51 8.47
C ASN A 21 -2.66 4.08 8.70
N GLN A 22 -3.35 3.29 9.52
CA GLN A 22 -3.00 1.91 9.80
C GLN A 22 -4.27 1.10 10.05
N ALA A 23 -4.24 -0.16 9.66
CA ALA A 23 -5.28 -1.13 9.98
C ALA A 23 -4.65 -2.51 10.16
N SER A 24 -5.33 -3.40 10.87
CA SER A 24 -4.93 -4.80 10.93
C SER A 24 -6.17 -5.67 10.94
N THR A 25 -6.14 -6.79 10.25
CA THR A 25 -7.21 -7.78 10.28
C THR A 25 -6.64 -9.18 10.19
N GLN A 26 -7.34 -10.15 10.76
CA GLN A 26 -7.06 -11.56 10.54
C GLN A 26 -7.96 -12.10 9.43
N PHE A 27 -7.40 -12.85 8.49
CA PHE A 27 -8.14 -13.57 7.45
C PHE A 27 -7.54 -14.95 7.23
N ARG A 28 -8.39 -15.99 7.29
CA ARG A 28 -7.97 -17.40 7.20
C ARG A 28 -6.85 -17.79 8.17
N GLY A 29 -6.84 -17.20 9.37
CA GLY A 29 -5.82 -17.45 10.40
C GLY A 29 -4.50 -16.71 10.21
N GLN A 30 -4.42 -15.82 9.21
CA GLN A 30 -3.25 -14.99 8.93
C GLN A 30 -3.53 -13.54 9.24
N ASP A 31 -2.56 -12.88 9.89
CA ASP A 31 -2.65 -11.46 10.21
C ASP A 31 -2.14 -10.62 9.03
N PHE A 32 -2.93 -9.62 8.66
CA PHE A 32 -2.61 -8.65 7.64
C PHE A 32 -2.54 -7.27 8.27
N HIS A 33 -1.38 -6.62 8.15
CA HIS A 33 -1.13 -5.29 8.68
C HIS A 33 -1.07 -4.29 7.53
N PHE A 34 -2.05 -3.41 7.43
CA PHE A 34 -2.13 -2.38 6.39
C PHE A 34 -1.59 -1.06 6.91
N ARG A 35 -0.84 -0.37 6.07
CA ARG A 35 -0.32 0.98 6.31
C ARG A 35 -0.68 1.88 5.15
N LYS A 36 -0.90 3.17 5.43
CA LYS A 36 -1.18 4.19 4.43
C LYS A 36 -0.19 5.32 4.49
N GLU A 37 0.60 5.47 3.45
CA GLU A 37 1.59 6.54 3.32
C GLU A 37 1.11 7.60 2.33
N ARG A 38 1.25 8.87 2.72
CA ARG A 38 0.84 10.01 1.90
C ARG A 38 2.05 10.89 1.60
N PHE A 39 2.30 11.13 0.32
CA PHE A 39 3.29 12.09 -0.15
C PHE A 39 2.60 13.29 -0.76
N SER A 40 3.11 14.48 -0.44
CA SER A 40 2.71 15.72 -1.09
C SER A 40 3.74 16.10 -2.15
N LEU A 41 3.24 16.49 -3.31
CA LEU A 41 3.93 17.03 -4.47
C LEU A 41 3.45 18.47 -4.66
N GLU A 42 4.17 19.24 -5.45
CA GLU A 42 3.66 20.52 -5.93
C GLU A 42 2.36 20.32 -6.71
N SER A 43 1.42 21.26 -6.57
CA SER A 43 0.12 21.20 -7.23
C SER A 43 0.25 21.28 -8.76
N GLY A 44 -0.53 20.48 -9.48
CA GLY A 44 -0.46 20.34 -10.93
C GLY A 44 0.25 19.06 -11.37
N ILE A 45 -0.17 18.49 -12.50
CA ILE A 45 0.40 17.25 -13.03
C ILE A 45 1.87 17.51 -13.43
N PRO A 46 2.84 16.84 -12.78
CA PRO A 46 4.23 17.02 -13.15
C PRO A 46 4.48 16.49 -14.57
N SER A 47 5.28 17.21 -15.35
CA SER A 47 5.68 16.79 -16.69
C SER A 47 6.45 15.45 -16.71
N ASN A 48 7.04 15.04 -15.58
CA ASN A 48 7.76 13.78 -15.43
C ASN A 48 7.19 12.91 -14.28
N LEU A 49 5.88 12.68 -14.32
CA LEU A 49 5.15 11.88 -13.33
C LEU A 49 5.78 10.49 -13.10
N SER A 50 6.24 9.81 -14.15
CA SER A 50 6.83 8.47 -14.04
C SER A 50 8.08 8.44 -13.15
N ALA A 51 9.00 9.39 -13.36
CA ALA A 51 10.22 9.46 -12.54
C ALA A 51 9.92 9.83 -11.08
N ILE A 52 8.91 10.67 -10.85
CA ILE A 52 8.46 11.03 -9.50
C ILE A 52 7.89 9.81 -8.79
N LEU A 53 7.00 9.08 -9.45
CA LEU A 53 6.41 7.86 -8.90
C LEU A 53 7.48 6.80 -8.59
N ALA A 54 8.47 6.61 -9.47
CA ALA A 54 9.59 5.71 -9.22
C ALA A 54 10.46 6.14 -8.02
N SER A 55 10.62 7.45 -7.81
CA SER A 55 11.31 8.00 -6.63
C SER A 55 10.51 7.79 -5.35
N LEU A 56 9.18 7.93 -5.41
CA LEU A 56 8.28 7.66 -4.29
C LEU A 56 8.23 6.18 -3.94
N ASP A 57 8.23 5.27 -4.92
CA ASP A 57 8.31 3.82 -4.67
C ASP A 57 9.55 3.49 -3.85
N LYS A 58 10.73 3.99 -4.25
CA LYS A 58 11.97 3.79 -3.50
C LYS A 58 11.92 4.36 -2.08
N LYS A 59 11.12 5.42 -1.84
CA LYS A 59 10.91 5.95 -0.49
C LYS A 59 10.01 5.03 0.33
N VAL A 60 8.93 4.54 -0.27
CA VAL A 60 8.00 3.59 0.36
C VAL A 60 8.72 2.28 0.69
N GLU A 61 9.52 1.73 -0.23
CA GLU A 61 10.33 0.53 0.01
C GLU A 61 11.28 0.70 1.21
N LYS A 62 11.88 1.88 1.39
CA LYS A 62 12.72 2.16 2.57
C LYS A 62 11.93 2.25 3.87
N ILE A 63 10.69 2.75 3.83
CA ILE A 63 9.80 2.75 5.00
C ILE A 63 9.43 1.31 5.35
N ILE A 64 9.00 0.54 4.35
CA ILE A 64 8.65 -0.87 4.47
C ILE A 64 9.82 -1.68 5.02
N GLN A 65 11.04 -1.46 4.52
CA GLN A 65 12.23 -2.15 5.04
C GLN A 65 12.40 -1.93 6.55
N ARG A 66 12.30 -0.68 7.01
CA ARG A 66 12.46 -0.33 8.43
C ARG A 66 11.36 -0.94 9.32
N GLU A 67 10.13 -0.93 8.82
CA GLU A 67 8.99 -1.53 9.52
C GLU A 67 9.09 -3.07 9.54
N ALA A 68 9.45 -3.68 8.42
CA ALA A 68 9.67 -5.12 8.31
C ALA A 68 10.79 -5.61 9.23
N GLU A 69 11.87 -4.84 9.39
CA GLU A 69 12.94 -5.14 10.35
C GLU A 69 12.45 -5.12 11.80
N SER A 70 11.51 -4.23 12.13
CA SER A 70 10.95 -4.10 13.48
C SER A 70 9.95 -5.22 13.80
N ASP A 71 9.09 -5.55 12.83
CA ASP A 71 7.97 -6.47 13.01
C ASP A 71 8.24 -7.89 12.43
N HIS A 72 9.47 -8.17 12.02
CA HIS A 72 9.94 -9.47 11.51
C HIS A 72 9.23 -9.98 10.24
N PHE A 73 8.79 -9.07 9.37
CA PHE A 73 8.20 -9.44 8.08
C PHE A 73 9.26 -9.64 6.99
N SER A 74 9.01 -10.57 6.08
CA SER A 74 9.90 -10.87 4.94
C SER A 74 9.39 -10.36 3.60
N PHE A 75 8.10 -10.00 3.52
CA PHE A 75 7.44 -9.62 2.29
C PHE A 75 6.39 -8.53 2.53
N ALA A 76 6.23 -7.65 1.55
CA ALA A 76 5.16 -6.66 1.53
C ALA A 76 4.60 -6.48 0.11
N THR A 77 3.29 -6.36 0.02
CA THR A 77 2.61 -5.95 -1.21
C THR A 77 2.30 -4.48 -1.11
N ILE A 78 2.63 -3.73 -2.16
CA ILE A 78 2.50 -2.28 -2.22
C ILE A 78 1.54 -1.93 -3.36
N GLY A 79 0.52 -1.15 -3.03
CA GLY A 79 -0.45 -0.66 -4.00
C GLY A 79 -0.63 0.84 -3.87
N ARG A 80 -0.94 1.47 -5.00
CA ARG A 80 -1.29 2.89 -5.07
C ARG A 80 -2.81 3.02 -5.16
N VAL A 81 -3.37 3.98 -4.40
CA VAL A 81 -4.83 4.14 -4.28
C VAL A 81 -5.48 4.45 -5.63
N ARG A 82 -6.67 3.87 -5.85
CA ARG A 82 -7.43 3.95 -7.11
C ARG A 82 -7.67 5.38 -7.62
N GLU A 83 -7.93 6.31 -6.70
CA GLU A 83 -8.19 7.73 -6.97
C GLU A 83 -6.92 8.53 -7.25
N GLN A 84 -5.79 7.88 -7.57
CA GLN A 84 -4.53 8.58 -7.81
C GLN A 84 -4.65 9.66 -8.89
N LYS A 85 -5.45 9.45 -9.93
CA LYS A 85 -5.59 10.43 -11.01
C LYS A 85 -6.14 11.77 -10.52
N GLU A 86 -7.13 11.73 -9.63
CA GLU A 86 -7.73 12.92 -9.00
C GLU A 86 -6.83 13.50 -7.91
N ASN A 87 -6.15 12.63 -7.15
CA ASN A 87 -5.21 13.06 -6.13
C ASN A 87 -3.96 13.72 -6.70
N LEU A 88 -3.49 13.30 -7.89
CA LEU A 88 -2.32 13.87 -8.55
C LEU A 88 -2.52 15.33 -8.96
N ASP A 89 -3.74 15.70 -9.39
CA ASP A 89 -4.08 17.10 -9.68
C ASP A 89 -3.96 17.97 -8.42
N SER A 90 -4.29 17.39 -7.25
CA SER A 90 -4.11 18.02 -5.93
C SER A 90 -2.69 17.89 -5.36
N GLY A 91 -1.75 17.32 -6.12
CA GLY A 91 -0.38 17.07 -5.67
C GLY A 91 -0.27 16.01 -4.58
N LYS A 92 -1.18 15.04 -4.50
CA LYS A 92 -1.17 13.99 -3.46
C LYS A 92 -0.96 12.62 -4.07
N VAL A 93 -0.07 11.84 -3.47
CA VAL A 93 0.19 10.44 -3.84
C VAL A 93 0.01 9.59 -2.61
N VAL A 94 -0.92 8.63 -2.69
CA VAL A 94 -1.25 7.74 -1.57
C VAL A 94 -0.86 6.31 -1.91
N TYR A 95 -0.13 5.70 -0.99
CA TYR A 95 0.27 4.30 -1.02
C TYR A 95 -0.44 3.56 0.11
N ILE A 96 -0.88 2.36 -0.17
CA ILE A 96 -1.28 1.37 0.83
C ILE A 96 -0.35 0.18 0.65
N TYR A 97 0.25 -0.32 1.72
CA TYR A 97 0.97 -1.59 1.70
C TYR A 97 0.48 -2.48 2.83
N PHE A 98 0.67 -3.78 2.67
CA PHE A 98 0.53 -4.71 3.77
C PHE A 98 1.66 -5.72 3.83
N PHE A 99 1.98 -6.16 5.04
CA PHE A 99 2.98 -7.17 5.29
C PHE A 99 2.40 -8.58 5.26
N SER A 100 3.18 -9.53 4.76
CA SER A 100 2.94 -10.96 4.89
C SER A 100 4.28 -11.70 5.02
N ASN A 101 4.24 -12.94 5.51
CA ASN A 101 5.36 -13.88 5.45
C ASN A 101 5.24 -14.86 4.28
N ASP A 102 4.15 -14.79 3.51
CA ASP A 102 3.93 -15.57 2.30
C ASP A 102 4.07 -14.66 1.05
N PRO A 103 5.06 -14.91 0.17
CA PRO A 103 5.25 -14.12 -1.05
C PRO A 103 4.15 -14.31 -2.10
N PHE A 104 3.22 -15.26 -1.91
CA PHE A 104 2.05 -15.46 -2.76
C PHE A 104 0.85 -14.60 -2.35
N ASP A 105 0.96 -13.84 -1.25
CA ASP A 105 -0.03 -12.85 -0.79
C ASP A 105 0.14 -11.51 -1.50
N THR A 106 0.10 -11.55 -2.83
CA THR A 106 0.34 -10.39 -3.69
C THR A 106 -0.93 -9.57 -3.97
N VAL A 107 -2.08 -10.04 -3.49
CA VAL A 107 -3.37 -9.53 -3.97
C VAL A 107 -3.98 -8.55 -2.98
N PHE A 108 -4.08 -7.31 -3.43
CA PHE A 108 -4.90 -6.30 -2.78
C PHE A 108 -6.40 -6.49 -3.09
N PRO A 109 -7.28 -6.08 -2.17
CA PRO A 109 -8.67 -5.78 -2.51
C PRO A 109 -8.73 -4.73 -3.62
N GLU A 110 -9.46 -5.01 -4.70
CA GLU A 110 -9.59 -4.14 -5.88
C GLU A 110 -10.27 -2.80 -5.52
N GLU A 111 -10.90 -2.73 -4.35
CA GLU A 111 -11.53 -1.56 -3.76
C GLU A 111 -10.52 -0.55 -3.19
N LEU A 112 -9.32 -0.98 -2.79
CA LEU A 112 -8.32 -0.10 -2.16
C LEU A 112 -7.34 0.52 -3.14
N VAL A 113 -6.99 -0.21 -4.20
CA VAL A 113 -5.87 0.14 -5.08
C VAL A 113 -6.20 -0.16 -6.52
N THR A 114 -5.60 0.60 -7.42
CA THR A 114 -5.72 0.31 -8.85
C THR A 114 -4.91 -0.94 -9.20
N PRO A 115 -5.49 -1.97 -9.84
CA PRO A 115 -4.79 -3.23 -10.15
C PRO A 115 -3.56 -3.05 -11.05
N TYR A 116 -3.46 -1.93 -11.76
CA TYR A 116 -2.34 -1.60 -12.65
C TYR A 116 -1.11 -0.99 -11.95
N GLN A 117 -1.13 -0.84 -10.61
CA GLN A 117 -0.04 -0.18 -9.85
C GLN A 117 0.39 -0.97 -8.62
N LEU A 118 0.33 -2.29 -8.71
CA LEU A 118 0.86 -3.19 -7.67
C LEU A 118 2.35 -3.43 -7.92
N HIS A 119 3.15 -3.31 -6.85
CA HIS A 119 4.52 -3.79 -6.82
C HIS A 119 4.78 -4.48 -5.48
N THR A 120 5.80 -5.31 -5.41
CA THR A 120 6.13 -6.09 -4.22
C THR A 120 7.50 -5.71 -3.72
N TRP A 121 7.68 -5.73 -2.41
CA TRP A 121 8.97 -5.66 -1.75
C TRP A 121 9.25 -6.99 -1.05
N THR A 122 10.48 -7.47 -1.21
CA THR A 122 10.97 -8.68 -0.53
C THR A 122 12.27 -8.33 0.17
N LYS A 123 12.43 -8.81 1.40
CA LYS A 123 13.68 -8.65 2.13
C LYS A 123 14.83 -9.27 1.33
N ALA A 124 15.86 -8.49 1.06
CA ALA A 124 17.09 -9.01 0.46
C ALA A 124 17.76 -9.98 1.45
N VAL A 125 18.12 -11.16 0.97
CA VAL A 125 18.85 -12.20 1.72
C VAL A 125 20.30 -11.79 1.92
#